data_AF-A0A6B3HE47-F1
#
_entry.id   AF-A0A6B3HE47-F1
#
_cell.length_a   1.000
_cell.length_b   1.000
_cell.length_c   1.000
_cell.angle_alpha   90.00
_cell.angle_beta   90.00
_cell.angle_gamma   90.00
#
_symmetry.space_group_name_H-M   'P 1'
#
loop_
_entity.id
_entity.type
_entity.pdbx_description
1 polymer ?
#
loop_
_entity_poly.entity_id
_entity_poly.type
_entity_poly.pdbx_seq_one_letter_code
_entity_poly.pdbx_strand_id
1 'polypeptide(L)'
;MSSRTDRPTHPAGGPRAHRAPAFRKAGTQAPAAVTAAEEKGDAAHLDGLFTYCLAILHDHDLAHAALAEVVALATRHGSRPARGPAGRRAWLYALARWVCRRELAEAEAG
;
A
#
# COMPACT_ATOMS: atom_id res chain seq x y z
N MET A 1 -47.06 -53.17 0.94
CA MET A 1 -46.57 -52.28 2.02
C MET A 1 -45.30 -51.63 1.53
N SER A 2 -45.23 -50.29 1.54
CA SER A 2 -43.98 -49.50 1.61
C SER A 2 -43.04 -49.57 0.39
N SER A 3 -42.45 -48.51 -0.17
CA SER A 3 -42.36 -47.10 0.19
C SER A 3 -41.94 -46.29 -1.04
N ARG A 4 -42.45 -45.05 -1.06
CA ARG A 4 -41.98 -43.84 -1.76
C ARG A 4 -40.47 -43.60 -1.41
N THR A 5 -39.60 -43.04 -2.25
CA THR A 5 -39.38 -41.60 -2.53
C THR A 5 -37.99 -41.54 -3.20
N ASP A 6 -37.88 -41.06 -4.43
CA ASP A 6 -37.30 -39.74 -4.79
C ASP A 6 -35.80 -39.79 -5.15
N ARG A 7 -35.50 -39.18 -6.29
CA ARG A 7 -34.20 -39.19 -6.95
C ARG A 7 -33.52 -37.85 -6.62
N PRO A 8 -32.38 -37.82 -5.92
CA PRO A 8 -31.69 -36.56 -5.67
C PRO A 8 -31.08 -36.05 -6.97
N THR A 9 -31.27 -34.76 -7.24
CA THR A 9 -30.61 -34.06 -8.34
C THR A 9 -29.52 -33.18 -7.74
N HIS A 10 -28.27 -33.46 -8.10
CA HIS A 10 -27.15 -32.53 -8.04
C HIS A 10 -26.64 -32.39 -9.48
N PRO A 11 -26.08 -31.24 -9.93
CA PRO A 11 -25.03 -30.52 -9.19
C PRO A 11 -25.02 -28.99 -9.38
N ALA A 12 -24.14 -28.29 -8.64
CA ALA A 12 -23.15 -27.34 -9.16
C ALA A 12 -22.55 -26.52 -8.00
N GLY A 13 -21.23 -26.58 -7.84
CA GLY A 13 -20.49 -25.86 -6.80
C GLY A 13 -19.94 -24.51 -7.25
N GLY A 14 -19.62 -23.68 -6.25
CA GLY A 14 -18.70 -22.53 -6.30
C GLY A 14 -19.24 -21.28 -5.59
N PRO A 15 -18.39 -20.30 -5.19
CA PRO A 15 -17.11 -20.38 -4.48
C PRO A 15 -17.15 -19.69 -3.09
N ARG A 16 -16.08 -19.86 -2.30
CA ARG A 16 -15.84 -19.22 -0.98
C ARG A 16 -15.50 -17.72 -1.08
N ALA A 17 -15.99 -16.90 -0.15
CA ALA A 17 -15.48 -15.57 0.25
C ALA A 17 -16.52 -14.90 1.19
N HIS A 18 -16.28 -14.13 2.24
CA HIS A 18 -15.12 -13.70 3.03
C HIS A 18 -15.71 -13.27 4.37
N ARG A 19 -15.09 -13.70 5.47
CA ARG A 19 -15.42 -13.23 6.82
C ARG A 19 -15.04 -11.75 6.90
N ALA A 20 -16.02 -10.87 6.90
CA ALA A 20 -15.80 -9.44 7.14
C ALA A 20 -15.25 -9.24 8.56
N PRO A 21 -14.07 -8.63 8.76
CA PRO A 21 -13.71 -8.14 10.07
C PRO A 21 -14.56 -6.90 10.38
N ALA A 22 -15.18 -6.93 11.56
CA ALA A 22 -15.93 -5.81 12.11
C ALA A 22 -15.05 -4.55 12.13
N PHE A 23 -15.52 -3.48 11.48
CA PHE A 23 -15.00 -2.14 11.72
C PHE A 23 -15.30 -1.77 13.17
N ARG A 24 -14.30 -1.93 14.05
CA ARG A 24 -14.34 -1.30 15.38
C ARG A 24 -14.27 0.20 15.16
N LYS A 25 -15.39 0.88 15.44
CA LYS A 25 -15.39 2.32 15.72
C LYS A 25 -14.52 2.54 16.95
N ALA A 26 -13.27 2.95 16.76
CA ALA A 26 -12.44 3.50 17.83
C ALA A 26 -12.83 4.96 17.98
N GLY A 27 -13.71 5.22 18.95
CA GLY A 27 -13.94 6.56 19.47
C GLY A 27 -12.67 7.07 20.17
N THR A 28 -12.37 8.35 19.91
CA THR A 28 -11.58 9.27 20.72
C THR A 28 -10.33 8.69 21.35
N GLN A 29 -9.28 8.50 20.55
CA GLN A 29 -7.91 8.42 21.07
C GLN A 29 -7.19 9.73 20.75
N ALA A 30 -6.63 10.30 21.81
CA ALA A 30 -5.98 11.61 21.91
C ALA A 30 -5.05 11.95 20.74
N PRO A 31 -4.80 13.24 20.45
CA PRO A 31 -3.92 13.68 19.36
C PRO A 31 -2.54 13.00 19.37
N ALA A 32 -1.99 12.63 20.53
CA ALA A 32 -0.72 11.93 20.66
C ALA A 32 -0.71 10.48 20.10
N ALA A 33 -1.85 9.79 20.08
CA ALA A 33 -1.96 8.44 19.52
C ALA A 33 -2.07 8.47 17.98
N VAL A 34 -2.64 9.55 17.44
CA VAL A 34 -2.69 9.80 16.00
C VAL A 34 -1.29 10.16 15.49
N THR A 35 -0.55 11.04 16.18
CA THR A 35 0.83 11.39 15.78
C THR A 35 1.79 10.22 15.90
N ALA A 36 1.71 9.38 16.94
CA ALA A 36 2.58 8.20 17.06
C ALA A 36 2.24 7.10 16.04
N ALA A 37 0.96 6.95 15.66
CA ALA A 37 0.54 6.04 14.59
C ALA A 37 0.84 6.59 13.19
N GLU A 38 0.85 7.92 13.03
CA GLU A 38 1.30 8.62 11.82
C GLU A 38 2.83 8.54 11.70
N GLU A 39 3.61 8.80 12.75
CA GLU A 39 5.08 8.65 12.76
C GLU A 39 5.51 7.19 12.55
N LYS A 40 4.85 6.23 13.22
CA LYS A 40 5.11 4.80 13.01
C LYS A 40 4.63 4.34 11.62
N GLY A 41 3.56 4.95 11.12
CA GLY A 41 3.06 4.74 9.77
C GLY A 41 4.02 5.27 8.72
N ASP A 42 4.61 6.44 8.96
CA ASP A 42 5.57 7.10 8.09
C ASP A 42 6.90 6.34 8.07
N ALA A 43 7.42 5.91 9.22
CA ALA A 43 8.63 5.07 9.29
C ALA A 43 8.44 3.72 8.57
N ALA A 44 7.31 3.03 8.78
CA ALA A 44 6.98 1.80 8.06
C ALA A 44 6.75 2.04 6.55
N HIS A 45 6.35 3.26 6.16
CA HIS A 45 6.25 3.63 4.75
C HIS A 45 7.60 3.82 4.09
N LEU A 46 8.58 4.39 4.78
CA LEU A 46 9.91 4.61 4.22
C LEU A 46 10.62 3.28 3.92
N ASP A 47 10.57 2.31 4.83
CA ASP A 47 11.10 0.96 4.56
C ASP A 47 10.40 0.29 3.36
N GLY A 48 9.08 0.46 3.26
CA GLY A 48 8.28 -0.07 2.16
C GLY A 48 8.56 0.62 0.81
N LEU A 49 8.91 1.91 0.82
CA LEU A 49 9.30 2.66 -0.37
C LEU A 49 10.73 2.31 -0.78
N PHE A 50 11.65 2.18 0.19
CA PHE A 50 13.01 1.74 -0.07
C PHE A 50 13.03 0.37 -0.75
N THR A 51 12.30 -0.60 -0.17
CA THR A 51 12.19 -1.96 -0.72
C THR A 51 11.60 -1.95 -2.12
N TYR A 52 10.65 -1.06 -2.40
CA TYR A 52 10.08 -0.89 -3.73
C TYR A 52 11.11 -0.33 -4.74
N CYS A 53 11.85 0.71 -4.35
CA CYS A 53 12.92 1.27 -5.19
C CYS A 53 14.01 0.24 -5.47
N LEU A 54 14.45 -0.51 -4.45
CA LEU A 54 15.46 -1.56 -4.57
C LEU A 54 15.01 -2.69 -5.51
N ALA A 55 13.73 -3.05 -5.47
CA ALA A 55 13.17 -4.08 -6.35
C ALA A 55 13.13 -3.67 -7.84
N ILE A 56 13.16 -2.37 -8.15
CA ILE A 56 13.11 -1.85 -9.53
C ILE A 56 14.52 -1.51 -10.03
N LEU A 57 15.30 -0.80 -9.22
CA LEU A 57 16.61 -0.28 -9.60
C LEU A 57 17.71 -1.33 -9.43
N HIS A 58 17.48 -2.34 -8.58
CA HIS A 58 18.44 -3.40 -8.23
C HIS A 58 19.81 -2.93 -7.70
N ASP A 59 19.95 -1.63 -7.48
CA ASP A 59 21.14 -0.97 -6.93
C ASP A 59 20.77 -0.25 -5.63
N HIS A 60 21.59 -0.43 -4.61
CA HIS A 60 21.32 0.06 -3.27
C HIS A 60 21.52 1.57 -3.14
N ASP A 61 22.52 2.12 -3.84
CA ASP A 61 22.85 3.54 -3.81
C ASP A 61 21.82 4.33 -4.64
N LEU A 62 21.44 3.81 -5.81
CA LEU A 62 20.36 4.39 -6.61
C LEU A 62 19.01 4.33 -5.86
N ALA A 63 18.75 3.24 -5.14
CA ALA A 63 17.53 3.14 -4.30
C ALA A 63 17.53 4.17 -3.17
N HIS A 64 18.67 4.42 -2.53
CA HIS A 64 18.81 5.46 -1.49
C HIS A 64 18.64 6.87 -2.07
N ALA A 65 19.28 7.17 -3.20
CA ALA A 65 19.17 8.45 -3.88
C ALA A 65 17.72 8.72 -4.31
N ALA A 66 17.07 7.73 -4.92
CA ALA A 66 15.67 7.82 -5.33
C ALA A 66 14.74 8.05 -4.13
N LEU A 67 14.97 7.35 -3.01
CA LEU A 67 14.17 7.53 -1.79
C LEU A 67 14.36 8.94 -1.20
N ALA A 68 15.59 9.44 -1.15
CA ALA A 68 15.88 10.79 -0.68
C ALA A 68 15.16 11.85 -1.53
N GLU A 69 15.10 11.65 -2.84
CA GLU A 69 14.37 12.55 -3.74
C GLU A 69 12.85 12.46 -3.53
N VAL A 70 12.28 11.25 -3.37
CA VAL A 70 10.86 11.09 -3.05
C VAL A 70 10.50 11.86 -1.79
N VAL A 71 11.33 11.80 -0.75
CA VAL A 71 11.13 12.54 0.51
C VAL A 71 11.28 14.05 0.28
N ALA A 72 12.26 14.49 -0.50
CA ALA A 72 12.43 15.90 -0.85
C ALA A 72 11.23 16.46 -1.64
N LEU A 73 10.68 15.68 -2.57
CA LEU A 73 9.46 16.05 -3.30
C LEU A 73 8.25 16.07 -2.38
N ALA A 74 8.13 15.06 -1.52
CA ALA A 74 7.03 14.97 -0.56
C ALA A 74 6.99 16.16 0.40
N THR A 75 8.15 16.58 0.91
CA THR A 75 8.29 17.74 1.79
C THR A 75 7.99 19.06 1.07
N ARG A 76 8.46 19.23 -0.17
CA ARG A 76 8.18 20.41 -1.01
C ARG A 76 6.69 20.57 -1.34
N HIS A 77 6.00 19.47 -1.60
CA HIS A 77 4.57 19.47 -1.93
C HIS A 77 3.66 19.64 -0.70
N GLY A 78 4.22 19.68 0.52
CA GLY A 78 3.49 19.93 1.76
C GLY A 78 2.38 18.90 2.03
N SER A 79 1.37 19.33 2.79
CA SER A 79 0.17 18.54 3.12
C SER A 79 -0.72 18.30 1.89
N ARG A 80 -0.32 17.44 0.96
CA ARG A 80 -1.27 16.88 0.01
C ARG A 80 -1.66 15.45 0.34
N PRO A 81 -2.60 15.27 1.31
CA PRO A 81 -3.53 14.17 1.27
C PRO A 81 -4.96 14.72 1.20
N ALA A 82 -5.49 14.94 0.00
CA ALA A 82 -6.93 15.21 -0.20
C ALA A 82 -7.83 13.99 0.18
N ARG A 83 -7.25 12.88 0.68
CA ARG A 83 -7.90 11.58 0.90
C ARG A 83 -7.45 10.84 2.18
N GLY A 84 -6.79 11.51 3.13
CA GLY A 84 -6.32 10.88 4.38
C GLY A 84 -5.12 9.92 4.21
N PRO A 85 -4.81 9.08 5.22
CA PRO A 85 -3.57 8.29 5.28
C PRO A 85 -3.37 7.32 4.11
N ALA A 86 -4.44 6.66 3.65
CA ALA A 86 -4.37 5.77 2.49
C ALA A 86 -4.09 6.53 1.18
N GLY A 87 -4.60 7.76 1.05
CA GLY A 87 -4.29 8.63 -0.08
C GLY A 87 -2.83 9.10 -0.08
N ARG A 88 -2.29 9.39 1.11
CA ARG A 88 -0.87 9.74 1.30
C ARG A 88 0.05 8.60 0.85
N ARG A 89 -0.24 7.37 1.29
CA ARG A 89 0.46 6.16 0.84
C ARG A 89 0.51 6.06 -0.67
N ALA A 90 -0.67 6.05 -1.30
CA ALA A 90 -0.79 5.87 -2.74
C ALA A 90 -0.04 6.95 -3.52
N TRP A 91 -0.06 8.19 -3.04
CA TRP A 91 0.69 9.29 -3.65
C TRP A 91 2.20 9.13 -3.52
N LEU A 92 2.72 8.71 -2.36
CA LEU A 92 4.15 8.43 -2.18
C LEU A 92 4.65 7.32 -3.09
N TYR A 93 3.89 6.24 -3.27
CA TYR A 93 4.24 5.18 -4.22
C TYR A 93 4.19 5.66 -5.68
N ALA A 94 3.28 6.58 -6.01
CA ALA A 94 3.24 7.18 -7.35
C ALA A 94 4.49 8.04 -7.61
N LEU A 95 4.95 8.81 -6.62
CA LEU A 95 6.21 9.54 -6.68
C LEU A 95 7.41 8.60 -6.84
N ALA A 96 7.50 7.55 -6.02
CA ALA A 96 8.58 6.58 -6.12
C ALA A 96 8.65 5.92 -7.49
N ARG A 97 7.50 5.57 -8.08
CA ARG A 97 7.44 5.04 -9.45
C ARG A 97 7.94 6.05 -10.48
N TRP A 98 7.60 7.33 -10.32
CA TRP A 98 8.08 8.38 -11.22
C TRP A 98 9.60 8.55 -11.13
N VAL A 99 10.15 8.63 -9.92
CA VAL A 99 11.61 8.75 -9.70
C VAL A 99 12.34 7.54 -10.28
N CYS A 100 11.95 6.30 -9.92
CA CYS A 100 12.64 5.10 -10.41
C CYS A 100 12.64 5.00 -11.94
N ARG A 101 11.55 5.42 -12.60
CA ARG A 101 11.49 5.42 -14.07
C ARG A 101 12.41 6.47 -14.69
N ARG A 102 12.65 7.60 -14.01
CA ARG A 102 13.57 8.63 -14.48
C ARG A 102 15.01 8.14 -14.35
N GLU A 103 15.37 7.57 -13.20
CA GLU A 103 16.70 6.97 -12.98
C GLU A 103 17.02 5.88 -14.01
N LEU A 104 16.06 4.99 -14.31
CA LEU A 104 16.25 3.99 -15.37
C LEU A 104 16.46 4.63 -16.75
N ALA A 105 15.70 5.68 -17.09
CA ALA A 105 15.85 6.38 -18.36
C ALA A 105 17.19 7.12 -18.46
N GLU A 106 17.70 7.66 -17.35
CA GLU A 106 19.02 8.29 -17.28
C GLU A 106 20.14 7.26 -17.40
N ALA A 107 19.99 6.08 -16.77
CA ALA A 107 20.94 4.97 -16.88
C ALA A 107 20.97 4.36 -18.30
N GLU A 108 19.84 4.33 -19.01
CA GLU A 108 19.76 3.88 -20.41
C GLU A 108 20.34 4.89 -21.41
N ALA A 109 20.41 6.17 -21.04
CA ALA A 109 20.90 7.25 -21.91
C ALA A 109 22.41 7.50 -21.82
N GLY A 110 23.08 6.96 -20.79
CA GLY A 110 24.53 7.04 -20.59
C GLY A 110 25.29 5.90 -21.24
#